data_AF-A0A4U3AGU5-F1
#
_entry.id   AF-A0A4U3AGU5-F1
#
_cell.length_a   1.000
_cell.length_b   1.000
_cell.length_c   1.000
_cell.angle_alpha   90.00
_cell.angle_beta   90.00
_cell.angle_gamma   90.00
#
_symmetry.space_group_name_H-M   'P 1'
#
loop_
_entity.id
_entity.type
_entity.pdbx_description
1 polymer ?
#
loop_
_entity_poly.entity_id
_entity_poly.type
_entity_poly.pdbx_seq_one_letter_code
_entity_poly.pdbx_strand_id
1 'polypeptide(L)' 'MEHLLKQAIKLRNEKKYAQSREILMGLTNFTRDAEVLFQCAWIHDVMGLETDAVPYYEQAIANGLDGES' A
#
# COMPACT_ATOMS: atom_id res chain seq x y z
N MET A 1 3.07 7.11 -11.99
CA MET A 1 2.48 6.24 -10.93
C MET A 1 3.53 5.29 -10.39
N GLU A 2 4.14 4.45 -11.23
CA GLU A 2 5.18 3.49 -10.84
C GLU A 2 6.35 4.08 -10.02
N HIS A 3 6.88 5.25 -10.40
CA HIS A 3 7.94 5.92 -9.64
C HIS A 3 7.53 6.31 -8.22
N LEU A 4 6.27 6.72 -8.01
CA LEU A 4 5.76 7.07 -6.69
C LEU A 4 5.58 5.82 -5.82
N LEU A 5 5.11 4.71 -6.41
CA LEU A 5 4.98 3.44 -5.72
C LEU A 5 6.35 2.91 -5.28
N LYS A 6 7.33 2.88 -6.19
CA LYS A 6 8.72 2.50 -5.87
C LYS A 6 9.33 3.38 -4.78
N GLN A 7 9.07 4.69 -4.81
CA GLN A 7 9.50 5.60 -3.77
C GLN A 7 8.84 5.29 -2.41
N ALA A 8 7.54 5.03 -2.38
CA ALA A 8 6.83 4.67 -1.14
C ALA A 8 7.37 3.36 -0.54
N ILE A 9 7.65 2.35 -1.37
CA ILE A 9 8.26 1.08 -0.95
C ILE A 9 9.66 1.32 -0.36
N LYS A 10 10.49 2.14 -1.03
CA LYS A 10 11.81 2.51 -0.53
C LYS A 10 11.72 3.20 0.84
N LEU A 11 10.82 4.17 1.00
CA LEU A 11 10.60 4.87 2.27
C LEU A 11 10.17 3.92 3.38
N ARG A 12 9.27 2.96 3.10
CA ARG A 12 8.89 1.93 4.07
C ARG A 12 10.10 1.10 4.50
N ASN A 13 10.92 0.63 3.56
CA ASN A 13 12.12 -0.15 3.86
C ASN A 13 13.15 0.63 4.70
N GLU A 14 13.19 1.95 4.53
CA GLU A 14 13.98 2.88 5.36
C GLU A 14 13.30 3.24 6.69
N LYS A 15 12.17 2.61 7.04
CA LYS A 15 11.35 2.87 8.23
C LYS A 15 10.74 4.29 8.30
N LYS A 16 10.70 5.01 7.17
CA LYS A 16 10.06 6.33 7.03
C LYS A 16 8.57 6.17 6.75
N TYR A 17 7.85 5.57 7.70
CA TYR A 17 6.48 5.09 7.49
C TYR A 17 5.48 6.20 7.17
N ALA A 18 5.55 7.33 7.87
CA ALA A 18 4.64 8.45 7.64
C ALA A 18 4.72 8.98 6.19
N GLN A 19 5.94 9.14 5.67
CA GLN A 19 6.17 9.60 4.30
C GLN A 19 5.73 8.56 3.27
N SER A 20 6.01 7.27 3.54
CA SER A 20 5.53 6.18 2.70
C SER A 20 3.99 6.16 2.62
N ARG A 21 3.32 6.27 3.78
CA ARG A 21 1.86 6.28 3.91
C ARG A 21 1.24 7.47 3.18
N GLU A 22 1.82 8.66 3.30
CA GLU A 22 1.33 9.85 2.59
C GLU A 22 1.30 9.64 1.07
N ILE A 23 2.38 9.10 0.50
CA ILE A 23 2.46 8.80 -0.94
C ILE A 23 1.43 7.73 -1.32
N LEU A 24 1.31 6.65 -0.55
CA LEU A 24 0.38 5.55 -0.82
C LEU A 24 -1.09 6.01 -0.76
N MET A 25 -1.45 6.77 0.28
CA MET A 25 -2.77 7.38 0.39
C MET A 25 -3.06 8.31 -0.78
N GLY A 26 -2.08 9.13 -1.18
CA GLY A 26 -2.17 9.95 -2.38
C GLY A 26 -2.48 9.12 -3.63
N LEU A 27 -1.76 8.00 -3.84
CA LEU A 27 -2.00 7.10 -4.96
C LEU A 27 -3.40 6.47 -4.96
N THR A 28 -3.94 6.10 -3.79
CA THR A 28 -5.30 5.52 -3.68
C THR A 28 -6.42 6.48 -4.08
N ASN A 29 -6.16 7.78 -4.11
CA ASN A 29 -7.10 8.77 -4.63
C ASN A 29 -7.18 8.78 -6.17
N PHE A 30 -6.17 8.24 -6.85
CA PHE A 30 -6.08 8.22 -8.31
C PHE A 30 -6.27 6.83 -8.93
N THR A 31 -6.04 5.77 -8.16
CA THR A 31 -6.15 4.39 -8.64
C THR A 31 -6.58 3.42 -7.55
N ARG A 32 -7.19 2.32 -7.98
CA ARG A 32 -7.45 1.13 -7.17
C ARG A 32 -6.63 -0.06 -7.66
N ASP A 33 -5.47 0.22 -8.23
CA ASP A 33 -4.51 -0.80 -8.65
C ASP A 33 -4.17 -1.75 -7.48
N ALA A 34 -4.15 -3.05 -7.78
CA ALA A 34 -3.98 -4.10 -6.80
C ALA A 34 -2.67 -3.97 -6.01
N GLU A 35 -1.57 -3.60 -6.67
CA GLU A 35 -0.28 -3.41 -6.01
C GLU A 35 -0.31 -2.19 -5.10
N VAL A 36 -0.91 -1.09 -5.55
CA VAL A 36 -1.06 0.13 -4.72
C VAL A 36 -1.88 -0.15 -3.46
N LEU A 37 -3.00 -0.86 -3.59
CA LEU A 37 -3.85 -1.25 -2.46
C LEU A 37 -3.09 -2.16 -1.49
N PHE A 38 -2.34 -3.14 -2.01
CA PHE A 38 -1.51 -4.03 -1.20
C PHE A 38 -0.43 -3.27 -0.43
N GLN A 39 0.32 -2.38 -1.08
CA GLN A 39 1.33 -1.58 -0.40
C GLN A 39 0.70 -0.65 0.66
N CYS A 40 -0.52 -0.16 0.41
CA CYS A 40 -1.29 0.63 1.38
C CYS A 40 -1.73 -0.21 2.60
N ALA A 41 -2.17 -1.45 2.38
CA ALA A 41 -2.47 -2.36 3.47
C ALA A 41 -1.22 -2.65 4.32
N TRP A 42 -0.10 -2.96 3.65
CA TRP A 42 1.16 -3.28 4.32
C TRP A 42 1.69 -2.09 5.13
N ILE A 43 1.60 -0.85 4.64
CA ILE A 43 2.07 0.30 5.43
C ILE A 43 1.21 0.52 6.69
N HIS A 44 -0.09 0.21 6.66
CA HIS A 44 -0.95 0.27 7.85
C HIS A 44 -0.58 -0.84 8.85
N ASP A 45 -0.36 -2.07 8.36
CA ASP A 45 0.05 -3.21 9.18
C ASP A 45 1.36 -2.96 9.93
N VAL A 46 2.42 -2.49 9.24
CA VAL A 46 3.71 -2.17 9.91
C VAL A 46 3.64 -0.98 10.86
N MET A 47 2.59 -0.16 10.78
CA MET A 47 2.32 0.94 11.70
C MET A 47 1.43 0.53 12.88
N GLY A 48 1.02 -0.73 12.99
CA GLY A 48 0.12 -1.22 14.04
C GLY A 48 -1.33 -0.79 13.83
N LEU A 49 -1.73 -0.58 12.57
CA LEU A 49 -3.08 -0.24 12.15
C LEU A 49 -3.70 -1.43 11.42
N GLU A 50 -3.59 -2.62 11.99
CA GLU A 50 -3.95 -3.88 11.32
C GLU A 50 -5.43 -3.92 10.93
N THR A 51 -6.31 -3.34 11.77
CA THR A 51 -7.75 -3.25 11.46
C THR A 51 -8.02 -2.36 10.24
N ASP A 52 -7.29 -1.26 10.11
CA ASP A 52 -7.40 -0.36 8.95
C ASP A 52 -6.79 -0.97 7.69
N ALA A 53 -5.86 -1.93 7.82
CA ALA A 53 -5.23 -2.62 6.70
C ALA A 53 -6.18 -3.61 6.00
N VAL A 54 -7.09 -4.26 6.74
CA VAL A 54 -8.04 -5.27 6.23
C VAL A 54 -8.76 -4.85 4.94
N PRO A 55 -9.48 -3.71 4.90
CA PRO A 55 -10.23 -3.34 3.69
C PRO A 55 -9.33 -3.10 2.47
N TYR A 56 -8.06 -2.76 2.67
CA TYR A 56 -7.11 -2.59 1.57
C TYR A 56 -6.63 -3.95 1.04
N TYR A 57 -6.37 -4.93 1.90
CA TYR A 57 -6.04 -6.29 1.47
C TYR A 57 -7.19 -6.93 0.69
N GLU A 58 -8.42 -6.83 1.20
CA GLU A 58 -9.61 -7.36 0.53
C GLU A 58 -9.78 -6.76 -0.87
N GLN A 59 -9.64 -5.43 -1.00
CA GLN A 59 -9.73 -4.76 -2.29
C GLN A 59 -8.56 -5.12 -3.22
N ALA A 60 -7.35 -5.28 -2.69
CA ALA A 60 -6.20 -5.68 -3.51
C ALA A 60 -6.45 -7.05 -4.14
N ILE A 61 -6.88 -8.03 -3.35
CA ILE A 61 -7.23 -9.38 -3.82
C ILE A 61 -8.38 -9.31 -4.84
N ALA A 62 -9.45 -8.57 -4.53
CA ALA A 62 -10.59 -8.41 -5.44
C ALA A 62 -10.20 -7.77 -6.78
N ASN A 63 -9.15 -6.96 -6.80
CA ASN A 63 -8.67 -6.25 -8.00
C ASN A 63 -7.56 -7.02 -8.75
N GLY A 64 -7.37 -8.30 -8.44
CA GLY A 64 -6.44 -9.16 -9.17
C GLY A 64 -5.02 -9.11 -8.64
N LEU A 65 -4.83 -8.82 -7.34
CA LEU A 65 -3.60 -9.22 -6.66
C LEU A 65 -3.57 -10.75 -6.64
N ASP A 66 -3.09 -11.35 -7.73
CA ASP A 66 -2.71 -12.75 -7.71
C ASP A 66 -1.53 -12.86 -6.75
N GLY A 67 -1.76 -13.53 -5.61
CA GLY A 67 -0.65 -13.90 -4.74
C GLY A 67 0.32 -14.70 -5.57
N GLU A 68 1.52 -14.16 -5.83
CA GLU A 68 2.60 -14.96 -6.41
C GLU A 68 2.73 -16.22 -5.54
N SER A 69 2.35 -17.34 -6.14
CA SER A 69 2.53 -18.67 -5.58
C SER A 69 3.96 -19.14 -5.84
#